data_AF-A0A4V3BI38-F1
#
_entry.id   AF-A0A4V3BI38-F1
#
_cell.length_a   1.000
_cell.length_b   1.000
_cell.length_c   1.000
_cell.angle_alpha   90.00
_cell.angle_beta   90.00
_cell.angle_gamma   90.00
#
_symmetry.space_group_name_H-M   'P 1'
#
loop_
_entity.id
_entity.type
_entity.pdbx_description
1 polymer ?
#
loop_
_entity_poly.entity_id
_entity_poly.type
_entity_poly.pdbx_seq_one_letter_code
_entity_poly.pdbx_strand_id
1 'polypeptide(L)'
;MSQNTFFIFLQQYSAYATEILTVINVLWMFEICVNAVVQRDELNSFVEENWKFDLEISTLFSILGLALLYAPRWITQFGREIYIITIFFFILQILFTIDNRKTLRKFIRRTAWYYKSMLVSIWIASLSVVAVFVFFVSQIAVSDF
;
A
#
# COMPACT_ATOMS: atom_id res chain seq x y z
N MET A 1 -3.36 -11.63 31.56
CA MET A 1 -2.32 -11.86 30.54
C MET A 1 -1.06 -11.15 31.01
N SER A 2 0.12 -11.80 30.98
CA SER A 2 1.37 -11.11 31.33
C SER A 2 1.75 -10.12 30.22
N GLN A 3 2.56 -9.10 30.55
CA GLN A 3 3.02 -8.10 29.57
C GLN A 3 3.73 -8.76 28.37
N ASN A 4 4.59 -9.76 28.61
CA ASN A 4 5.28 -10.48 27.55
C ASN A 4 4.32 -11.29 26.67
N THR A 5 3.34 -11.97 27.28
CA THR A 5 2.33 -12.72 26.53
C THR A 5 1.52 -11.79 25.62
N PHE A 6 1.19 -10.58 26.08
CA PHE A 6 0.47 -9.58 25.29
C PHE A 6 1.26 -9.13 24.05
N PHE A 7 2.55 -8.81 24.19
CA PHE A 7 3.37 -8.38 23.05
C PHE A 7 3.62 -9.49 22.03
N ILE A 8 3.81 -10.74 22.47
CA ILE A 8 3.92 -11.90 21.58
C ILE A 8 2.61 -12.10 20.81
N PHE A 9 1.46 -12.02 21.48
CA PHE A 9 0.16 -12.08 20.83
C PHE A 9 0.00 -10.96 19.80
N LEU A 10 0.31 -9.72 20.18
CA LEU A 10 0.21 -8.56 19.30
C LEU A 10 1.12 -8.72 18.06
N GLN A 11 2.36 -9.21 18.25
CA GLN A 11 3.31 -9.47 17.18
C GLN A 11 2.78 -10.51 16.19
N GLN A 12 2.20 -11.61 16.65
CA GLN A 12 1.61 -12.62 15.77
C GLN A 12 0.42 -12.07 14.97
N TYR A 13 -0.54 -11.41 15.64
CA TYR A 13 -1.72 -10.87 14.96
C TYR A 13 -1.38 -9.76 13.97
N SER A 14 -0.46 -8.86 14.34
CA SER A 14 0.00 -7.80 13.44
C SER A 14 0.81 -8.36 12.27
N ALA A 15 1.56 -9.46 12.42
CA ALA A 15 2.21 -10.14 11.31
C ALA A 15 1.18 -10.60 10.26
N TYR A 16 0.13 -11.31 10.69
CA TYR A 16 -0.94 -11.77 9.80
C TYR A 16 -1.68 -10.60 9.15
N ALA A 17 -1.98 -9.54 9.92
CA ALA A 17 -2.63 -8.35 9.39
C ALA A 17 -1.77 -7.66 8.32
N THR A 18 -0.47 -7.52 8.56
CA THR A 18 0.49 -6.98 7.59
C THR A 18 0.53 -7.82 6.32
N GLU A 19 0.64 -9.14 6.42
CA GLU A 19 0.67 -10.03 5.26
C GLU A 19 -0.60 -9.90 4.40
N ILE A 20 -1.77 -9.99 5.02
CA ILE A 20 -3.06 -9.91 4.32
C ILE A 20 -3.23 -8.52 3.68
N LEU A 21 -3.02 -7.44 4.43
CA LEU A 21 -3.28 -6.08 3.94
C LEU A 21 -2.32 -5.68 2.81
N THR A 22 -1.06 -6.07 2.90
CA THR A 22 -0.07 -5.73 1.86
C THR A 22 -0.29 -6.51 0.57
N VAL A 23 -0.72 -7.78 0.65
CA VAL A 23 -1.17 -8.55 -0.52
C VAL A 23 -2.43 -7.93 -1.13
N ILE A 24 -3.43 -7.60 -0.31
CA ILE A 24 -4.65 -6.92 -0.78
C ILE A 24 -4.29 -5.59 -1.45
N ASN A 25 -3.34 -4.82 -0.90
CA ASN A 25 -2.90 -3.56 -1.48
C ASN A 25 -2.35 -3.73 -2.90
N VAL A 26 -1.50 -4.73 -3.12
CA VAL A 26 -0.97 -5.04 -4.46
C VAL A 26 -2.08 -5.48 -5.41
N LEU A 27 -2.95 -6.40 -4.98
CA LEU A 27 -4.07 -6.89 -5.81
C LEU A 27 -5.03 -5.76 -6.20
N TRP A 28 -5.28 -4.83 -5.28
CA TRP A 28 -6.14 -3.69 -5.52
C TRP A 28 -5.52 -2.69 -6.51
N MET A 29 -4.19 -2.49 -6.45
CA MET A 29 -3.50 -1.68 -7.46
C MET A 29 -3.55 -2.35 -8.85
N PHE A 30 -3.43 -3.67 -8.93
CA PHE A 30 -3.62 -4.42 -10.18
C PHE A 30 -5.03 -4.23 -10.76
N GLU A 31 -6.06 -4.29 -9.91
CA GLU A 31 -7.45 -4.04 -10.29
C GLU A 31 -7.63 -2.64 -10.90
N ILE A 32 -7.04 -1.62 -10.28
CA ILE A 32 -7.06 -0.24 -10.79
C ILE A 32 -6.35 -0.15 -12.15
N CYS A 33 -5.21 -0.81 -12.31
CA CYS A 33 -4.49 -0.87 -13.59
C CYS A 33 -5.33 -1.52 -14.70
N VAL A 34 -6.03 -2.62 -14.42
CA VAL A 34 -6.93 -3.24 -15.41
C VAL A 34 -8.06 -2.29 -15.79
N ASN A 35 -8.70 -1.65 -14.82
CA ASN A 35 -9.74 -0.66 -15.08
C ASN A 35 -9.23 0.55 -15.86
N ALA A 36 -8.00 1.01 -15.58
CA ALA A 36 -7.35 2.09 -16.32
C ALA A 36 -7.20 1.75 -17.80
N VAL A 37 -6.87 0.49 -18.12
CA VAL A 37 -6.75 0.02 -19.50
C VAL A 37 -8.12 -0.06 -20.17
N VAL A 38 -9.14 -0.55 -19.47
CA VAL A 38 -10.51 -0.64 -20.00
C VAL A 38 -11.09 0.75 -20.28
N GLN A 39 -10.84 1.72 -19.40
CA GLN A 39 -11.35 3.09 -19.51
C GLN A 39 -10.35 4.07 -20.14
N ARG A 40 -9.30 3.55 -20.80
CA ARG A 40 -8.17 4.35 -21.28
C ARG A 40 -8.58 5.46 -22.25
N ASP A 41 -9.57 5.21 -23.10
CA ASP A 41 -9.95 6.15 -24.17
C ASP A 41 -10.68 7.35 -23.56
N GLU A 42 -11.54 7.11 -22.58
CA GLU A 42 -12.14 8.17 -21.76
C GLU A 42 -11.04 8.90 -20.97
N LEU A 43 -10.17 8.18 -20.26
CA LEU A 43 -9.10 8.77 -19.45
C LEU A 43 -8.13 9.65 -20.25
N ASN A 44 -7.70 9.19 -21.43
CA ASN A 44 -6.78 9.93 -22.31
C ASN A 44 -7.48 11.11 -23.02
N SER A 45 -8.79 11.05 -23.24
CA SER A 45 -9.51 12.17 -23.86
C SER A 45 -9.63 13.42 -22.98
N PHE A 46 -9.40 13.28 -21.67
CA PHE A 46 -9.65 14.37 -20.72
C PHE A 46 -8.42 14.89 -19.99
N VAL A 47 -7.26 14.24 -20.09
CA VAL A 47 -6.06 14.64 -19.33
C VAL A 47 -4.89 14.86 -20.29
N GLU A 48 -4.48 16.11 -20.44
CA GLU A 48 -3.28 16.50 -21.21
C GLU A 48 -1.97 16.03 -20.52
N GLU A 49 -2.00 15.83 -19.20
CA GLU A 49 -0.91 15.25 -18.40
C GLU A 49 -0.90 13.72 -18.42
N ASN A 50 0.29 13.13 -18.24
CA ASN A 50 0.48 11.68 -18.25
C ASN A 50 0.02 11.03 -16.93
N TRP A 51 -1.30 11.01 -16.70
CA TRP A 51 -1.96 10.42 -15.52
C TRP A 51 -1.59 8.95 -15.24
N LYS A 52 -1.04 8.24 -16.25
CA LYS A 52 -0.56 6.86 -16.12
C LYS A 52 0.67 6.76 -15.25
N PHE A 53 1.53 7.78 -15.26
CA PHE A 53 2.79 7.78 -14.51
C PHE A 53 2.54 7.64 -13.01
N ASP A 54 1.58 8.39 -12.45
CA ASP A 54 1.24 8.31 -11.03
C ASP A 54 0.69 6.92 -10.66
N LEU A 55 -0.07 6.29 -11.57
CA LEU A 55 -0.63 4.96 -11.37
C LEU A 55 0.47 3.87 -11.41
N GLU A 56 1.37 3.97 -12.37
CA GLU A 56 2.53 3.08 -12.51
C GLU A 56 3.44 3.17 -11.28
N ILE A 57 3.77 4.39 -10.83
CA ILE A 57 4.56 4.62 -9.63
C ILE A 57 3.85 4.08 -8.39
N SER A 58 2.55 4.34 -8.23
CA SER A 58 1.78 3.83 -7.10
C SER A 58 1.79 2.30 -7.06
N THR A 59 1.67 1.66 -8.22
CA THR A 59 1.72 0.20 -8.34
C THR A 59 3.11 -0.35 -8.05
N LEU A 60 4.16 0.32 -8.53
CA LEU A 60 5.53 -0.04 -8.23
C LEU A 60 5.79 0.03 -6.72
N PHE A 61 5.36 1.09 -6.04
CA PHE A 61 5.53 1.22 -4.59
C PHE A 61 4.74 0.18 -3.79
N SER A 62 3.54 -0.21 -4.23
CA SER A 62 2.79 -1.27 -3.56
C SER A 62 3.52 -2.62 -3.66
N ILE A 63 4.03 -2.96 -4.85
CA ILE A 63 4.78 -4.20 -5.10
C ILE A 63 6.11 -4.19 -4.34
N LEU A 64 6.87 -3.09 -4.39
CA LEU A 64 8.15 -2.98 -3.70
C LEU A 64 7.97 -3.04 -2.17
N GLY A 65 6.90 -2.44 -1.63
CA GLY A 65 6.57 -2.54 -0.20
C GLY A 65 6.32 -3.98 0.23
N LEU A 66 5.56 -4.75 -0.56
CA LEU A 66 5.37 -6.19 -0.31
C LEU A 66 6.70 -6.96 -0.43
N ALA A 67 7.45 -6.75 -1.51
CA ALA A 67 8.71 -7.45 -1.75
C ALA A 67 9.74 -7.21 -0.63
N LEU A 68 9.83 -5.98 -0.13
CA LEU A 68 10.70 -5.62 0.98
C LEU A 68 10.38 -6.37 2.26
N LEU A 69 9.10 -6.52 2.62
CA LEU A 69 8.68 -7.29 3.80
C LEU A 69 9.07 -8.77 3.73
N TYR A 70 9.21 -9.31 2.52
CA TYR A 70 9.68 -10.68 2.30
C TYR A 70 11.19 -10.78 2.06
N ALA A 71 11.89 -9.66 1.82
CA ALA A 71 13.32 -9.61 1.54
C ALA A 71 14.20 -10.34 2.57
N PRO A 72 13.93 -10.30 3.90
CA PRO A 72 14.69 -11.07 4.89
C PRO A 72 14.76 -12.57 4.64
N ARG A 73 13.80 -13.13 3.90
CA ARG A 73 13.80 -14.57 3.55
C ARG A 73 14.90 -14.92 2.55
N TRP A 74 15.41 -13.93 1.82
CA TRP A 74 16.39 -14.12 0.75
C TRP A 74 17.71 -13.36 1.00
N ILE A 75 17.66 -12.29 1.79
CA ILE A 75 18.81 -11.40 2.07
C ILE A 75 18.90 -11.15 3.57
N THR A 76 19.94 -11.68 4.21
CA THR A 76 20.14 -11.63 5.67
C THR A 76 20.65 -10.30 6.21
N GLN A 77 21.04 -9.37 5.33
CA GLN A 77 21.61 -8.08 5.72
C GLN A 77 20.57 -7.03 6.12
N PHE A 78 19.29 -7.29 5.83
CA PHE A 78 18.24 -6.35 6.16
C PHE A 78 17.67 -6.61 7.57
N GLY A 79 17.62 -5.56 8.37
CA GLY A 79 17.06 -5.54 9.72
C GLY A 79 15.74 -4.78 9.82
N ARG A 80 15.64 -3.92 10.84
CA ARG A 80 14.44 -3.15 11.20
C ARG A 80 14.08 -2.05 10.18
N GLU A 81 15.05 -1.63 9.37
CA GLU A 81 14.91 -0.57 8.37
C GLU A 81 13.91 -0.92 7.26
N ILE A 82 13.68 -2.20 6.98
CA ILE A 82 12.68 -2.66 5.99
C ILE A 82 11.31 -2.08 6.29
N TYR A 83 10.89 -2.10 7.56
CA TYR A 83 9.57 -1.62 7.96
C TYR A 83 9.43 -0.12 7.69
N ILE A 84 10.49 0.65 7.94
CA ILE A 84 10.51 2.10 7.72
C ILE A 84 10.43 2.40 6.21
N ILE A 85 11.23 1.72 5.40
CA ILE A 85 11.22 1.90 3.93
C ILE A 85 9.85 1.47 3.35
N THR A 86 9.28 0.38 3.86
CA THR A 86 7.95 -0.09 3.44
C THR A 86 6.86 0.93 3.77
N ILE A 87 6.86 1.48 4.99
CA ILE A 87 5.94 2.56 5.37
C ILE A 87 6.09 3.76 4.44
N PHE A 88 7.33 4.15 4.14
CA PHE A 88 7.60 5.24 3.22
C PHE A 88 7.04 4.99 1.82
N PHE A 89 7.20 3.78 1.26
CA PHE A 89 6.61 3.41 -0.02
C PHE A 89 5.08 3.50 -0.03
N PHE A 90 4.41 3.00 1.02
CA PHE A 90 2.95 3.11 1.09
C PHE A 90 2.47 4.56 1.28
N ILE A 91 3.22 5.41 1.99
CA ILE A 91 2.91 6.84 2.08
C ILE A 91 3.04 7.49 0.70
N LEU A 92 4.11 7.23 -0.05
CA LEU A 92 4.26 7.73 -1.41
C LEU A 92 3.14 7.24 -2.33
N GLN A 93 2.81 5.95 -2.27
CA GLN A 93 1.66 5.38 -3.00
C GLN A 93 0.37 6.17 -2.70
N ILE A 94 0.09 6.46 -1.42
CA ILE A 94 -1.11 7.24 -1.03
C ILE A 94 -1.08 8.64 -1.66
N LEU A 95 0.06 9.33 -1.62
CA LEU A 95 0.20 10.68 -2.18
C LEU A 95 -0.04 10.68 -3.69
N PHE A 96 0.61 9.78 -4.43
CA PHE A 96 0.40 9.65 -5.88
C PHE A 96 -1.04 9.24 -6.23
N THR A 97 -1.66 8.35 -5.45
CA THR A 97 -3.07 7.96 -5.65
C THR A 97 -4.02 9.14 -5.40
N ILE A 98 -3.74 9.96 -4.38
CA ILE A 98 -4.52 11.17 -4.08
C ILE A 98 -4.40 12.19 -5.21
N ASP A 99 -3.19 12.43 -5.70
CA ASP A 99 -2.96 13.42 -6.75
C ASP A 99 -3.57 12.98 -8.08
N ASN A 100 -3.40 11.71 -8.47
CA ASN A 100 -4.08 11.13 -9.62
C ASN A 100 -5.62 11.27 -9.49
N ARG A 101 -6.17 11.00 -8.31
CA ARG A 101 -7.60 11.21 -8.05
C ARG A 101 -8.03 12.68 -8.18
N LYS A 102 -7.22 13.64 -7.72
CA LYS A 102 -7.54 15.08 -7.85
C LYS A 102 -7.56 15.50 -9.32
N THR A 103 -6.58 15.05 -10.10
CA THR A 103 -6.49 15.29 -11.54
C THR A 103 -7.75 14.77 -12.22
N LEU A 104 -8.12 13.51 -11.94
CA LEU A 104 -9.25 12.85 -12.60
C LEU A 104 -10.63 13.30 -12.11
N ARG A 105 -10.75 13.85 -10.89
CA ARG A 105 -12.03 14.37 -10.35
C ARG A 105 -12.63 15.48 -11.22
N LYS A 106 -11.80 16.22 -11.96
CA LYS A 106 -12.25 17.30 -12.87
C LYS A 106 -12.90 16.75 -14.15
N PHE A 107 -12.68 15.48 -14.46
CA PHE A 107 -12.91 14.93 -15.79
C PHE A 107 -13.77 13.67 -15.81
N ILE A 108 -13.73 12.85 -14.74
CA ILE A 108 -14.48 11.59 -14.66
C ILE A 108 -15.70 11.75 -13.74
N ARG A 109 -16.82 11.12 -14.13
CA ARG A 109 -18.00 10.99 -13.25
C ARG A 109 -17.62 10.26 -11.97
N ARG A 110 -17.96 10.84 -10.81
CA ARG A 110 -17.71 10.24 -9.48
C ARG A 110 -18.31 8.85 -9.29
N THR A 111 -19.26 8.45 -10.14
CA THR A 111 -19.90 7.14 -10.14
C THR A 111 -19.08 6.06 -10.85
N ALA A 112 -18.07 6.42 -11.64
CA ALA A 112 -17.19 5.48 -12.32
C ALA A 112 -16.48 4.57 -11.33
N TRP A 113 -16.42 3.28 -11.67
CA TRP A 113 -15.82 2.25 -10.84
C TRP A 113 -14.36 2.58 -10.49
N TYR A 114 -13.57 3.00 -11.48
CA TYR A 114 -12.19 3.44 -11.31
C TYR A 114 -12.01 4.51 -10.21
N TYR A 115 -12.91 5.51 -10.17
CA TYR A 115 -12.85 6.57 -9.14
C TYR A 115 -13.13 6.03 -7.73
N LYS A 116 -14.05 5.07 -7.61
CA LYS A 116 -14.31 4.38 -6.34
C LYS A 116 -13.14 3.48 -5.94
N SER A 117 -12.57 2.72 -6.88
CA SER A 117 -11.41 1.87 -6.63
C SER A 117 -10.21 2.68 -6.13
N MET A 118 -9.94 3.85 -6.70
CA MET A 118 -8.88 4.77 -6.22
C MET A 118 -9.12 5.24 -4.77
N LEU A 119 -10.37 5.50 -4.37
CA LEU A 119 -10.67 5.88 -2.99
C LEU A 119 -10.45 4.71 -2.03
N VAL A 120 -10.86 3.50 -2.42
CA VAL A 120 -10.65 2.29 -1.62
C VAL A 120 -9.14 1.97 -1.51
N SER A 121 -8.36 2.21 -2.57
CA SER A 121 -6.90 2.04 -2.55
C SER A 121 -6.23 2.89 -1.47
N ILE A 122 -6.63 4.16 -1.31
CA ILE A 122 -6.11 5.04 -0.26
C ILE A 122 -6.35 4.43 1.13
N TRP A 123 -7.53 3.87 1.37
CA TRP A 123 -7.85 3.21 2.64
C TRP A 123 -7.03 1.95 2.85
N ILE A 124 -6.91 1.10 1.83
CA ILE A 124 -6.12 -0.13 1.91
C ILE A 124 -4.65 0.17 2.17
N ALA A 125 -4.07 1.14 1.47
CA ALA A 125 -2.69 1.57 1.68
C ALA A 125 -2.50 2.18 3.08
N SER A 126 -3.45 2.98 3.56
CA SER A 126 -3.40 3.55 4.92
C SER A 126 -3.47 2.46 6.01
N LEU A 127 -4.35 1.47 5.84
CA LEU A 127 -4.42 0.32 6.74
C LEU A 127 -3.14 -0.51 6.69
N SER A 128 -2.52 -0.64 5.52
CA SER A 128 -1.23 -1.31 5.36
C SER A 128 -0.11 -0.59 6.12
N VAL A 129 -0.06 0.75 6.07
CA VAL A 129 0.87 1.56 6.88
C VAL A 129 0.66 1.29 8.37
N VAL A 130 -0.58 1.35 8.85
CA VAL A 130 -0.89 1.12 10.27
C VAL A 130 -0.50 -0.30 10.68
N ALA A 131 -0.81 -1.31 9.87
CA ALA A 131 -0.46 -2.70 10.17
C ALA A 131 1.05 -2.91 10.26
N VAL A 132 1.81 -2.41 9.27
CA VAL A 132 3.28 -2.48 9.27
C VAL A 132 3.87 -1.74 10.48
N PHE A 133 3.31 -0.58 10.83
CA PHE A 133 3.77 0.19 11.99
C PHE A 133 3.52 -0.56 13.31
N VAL A 134 2.32 -1.11 13.52
CA VAL A 134 2.00 -1.90 14.72
C VAL A 134 2.88 -3.14 14.79
N PHE A 135 3.10 -3.83 13.67
CA PHE A 135 3.99 -4.97 13.60
C PHE A 135 5.43 -4.58 13.97
N PHE A 136 5.95 -3.49 13.41
CA PHE A 136 7.27 -2.97 13.72
C PHE A 136 7.47 -2.67 15.21
N VAL A 137 6.52 -1.96 15.83
CA VAL A 137 6.58 -1.64 17.26
C VAL A 137 6.52 -2.91 18.11
N SER A 138 5.64 -3.86 17.76
CA SER A 138 5.53 -5.12 18.48
C SER A 138 6.78 -6.00 18.34
N GLN A 139 7.44 -5.99 17.18
CA GLN A 139 8.70 -6.68 16.94
C GLN A 139 9.81 -6.13 17.82
N ILE A 140 9.96 -4.79 17.89
CA ILE A 140 10.93 -4.15 18.79
C ILE A 140 10.67 -4.59 20.22
N ALA A 141 9.41 -4.46 20.68
CA ALA A 141 9.04 -4.80 22.04
C ALA A 141 9.40 -6.25 22.38
N VAL A 142 9.10 -7.21 21.50
CA VAL A 142 9.41 -8.64 21.74
C VAL A 142 10.91 -8.92 21.70
N SER A 143 11.68 -8.26 20.81
CA SER A 143 13.12 -8.51 20.69
C SER A 143 13.99 -7.87 21.78
N ASP A 144 13.46 -6.85 22.46
CA ASP A 144 14.16 -6.14 23.54
C ASP A 144 13.87 -6.77 24.94
N PHE A 145 12.97 -7.78 25.01
CA PHE A 145 12.76 -8.65 26.19
C PHE A 145 13.69 -9.86 26.18
#